data_AF-A0A2S8VRX6-F1
#
_entry.id   AF-A0A2S8VRX6-F1
#
_cell.length_a   1.000
_cell.length_b   1.000
_cell.length_c   1.000
_cell.angle_alpha   90.00
_cell.angle_beta   90.00
_cell.angle_gamma   90.00
#
_symmetry.space_group_name_H-M   'P 1'
#
loop_
_entity.id
_entity.type
_entity.pdbx_description
1 polymer ?
#
loop_
_entity_poly.entity_id
_entity_poly.type
_entity_poly.pdbx_seq_one_letter_code
_entity_poly.pdbx_strand_id
1 'polypeptide(L)'
;MSSTPMLSSTTQRLVFLATLAAAAVLSATNALAQDADCYDAEVSARIVSQTPTVMGHCDDCIIISWPWIVDLDVRRIYSGDLRRGRLTVLAVLHNDFRRDLGARRWKLRRNNQGGFNLLRNAEEVTARCANDAAPATAYITPPDGQTLEDLRREGRAHYGRDN
;
A
#
# COMPACT_ATOMS: atom_id res chain seq x y z
N MET A 1 22.21 70.95 -32.32
CA MET A 1 21.23 69.99 -32.88
C MET A 1 20.73 69.19 -31.68
N SER A 2 19.84 69.69 -30.82
CA SER A 2 18.42 70.00 -31.03
C SER A 2 17.68 68.87 -31.75
N SER A 3 16.94 68.06 -30.97
CA SER A 3 15.52 67.73 -31.20
C SER A 3 14.97 66.81 -30.08
N THR A 4 13.87 67.29 -29.49
CA THR A 4 12.87 66.72 -28.55
C THR A 4 12.17 65.44 -29.09
N PRO A 5 11.27 64.69 -28.39
CA PRO A 5 10.26 65.16 -27.42
C PRO A 5 9.87 64.24 -26.21
N MET A 6 8.92 64.80 -25.44
CA MET A 6 8.07 64.27 -24.36
C MET A 6 7.28 62.98 -24.66
N LEU A 7 6.83 62.32 -23.58
CA LEU A 7 5.47 61.76 -23.33
C LEU A 7 5.48 61.28 -21.86
N SER A 8 4.94 61.99 -20.86
CA SER A 8 3.54 62.27 -20.49
C SER A 8 2.63 61.03 -20.33
N SER A 9 2.41 60.68 -19.05
CA SER A 9 1.16 60.22 -18.43
C SER A 9 0.38 59.06 -19.04
N THR A 10 0.39 57.91 -18.36
CA THR A 10 -0.82 57.06 -18.29
C THR A 10 -0.97 56.38 -16.93
N THR A 11 -1.99 56.84 -16.22
CA THR A 11 -2.69 56.23 -15.10
C THR A 11 -3.10 54.79 -15.41
N GLN A 12 -2.83 53.80 -14.54
CA GLN A 12 -3.81 52.73 -14.39
C GLN A 12 -3.81 52.05 -13.01
N ARG A 13 -5.04 51.96 -12.51
CA ARG A 13 -5.48 51.60 -11.17
C ARG A 13 -5.17 50.14 -10.83
N LEU A 14 -5.03 49.90 -9.52
CA LEU A 14 -5.20 48.59 -8.89
C LEU A 14 -6.44 47.87 -9.45
N VAL A 15 -6.28 46.58 -9.77
CA VAL A 15 -7.38 45.61 -9.68
C VAL A 15 -6.93 44.51 -8.73
N PHE A 16 -7.62 44.48 -7.60
CA PHE A 16 -7.60 43.45 -6.59
C PHE A 16 -8.32 42.18 -7.10
N LEU A 17 -7.86 41.04 -6.60
CA LEU A 17 -8.62 39.82 -6.30
C LEU A 17 -9.29 39.05 -7.46
N ALA A 18 -8.73 37.88 -7.76
CA ALA A 18 -9.50 36.73 -8.23
C ALA A 18 -8.96 35.45 -7.56
N THR A 19 -9.51 35.19 -6.37
CA THR A 19 -9.86 33.88 -5.77
C THR A 19 -9.07 32.63 -6.17
N LEU A 20 -8.24 32.17 -5.23
CA LEU A 20 -7.98 30.75 -5.02
C LEU A 20 -9.28 30.04 -4.61
N ALA A 21 -9.67 29.02 -5.37
CA ALA A 21 -10.42 27.88 -4.86
C ALA A 21 -10.07 26.66 -5.71
N ALA A 22 -8.83 26.18 -5.57
CA ALA A 22 -8.50 24.84 -6.01
C ALA A 22 -9.21 23.87 -5.05
N ALA A 23 -10.42 23.46 -5.42
CA ALA A 23 -11.08 22.33 -4.80
C ALA A 23 -10.22 21.10 -5.13
N ALA A 24 -9.29 20.78 -4.23
CA ALA A 24 -8.65 19.48 -4.19
C ALA A 24 -9.76 18.49 -3.86
N VAL A 25 -10.34 17.89 -4.89
CA VAL A 25 -11.19 16.72 -4.74
C VAL A 25 -10.27 15.61 -4.26
N LEU A 26 -10.16 15.45 -2.93
CA LEU A 26 -9.67 14.22 -2.33
C LEU A 26 -10.70 13.14 -2.63
N SER A 27 -10.65 12.63 -3.86
CA SER A 27 -11.18 11.32 -4.15
C SER A 27 -10.31 10.35 -3.37
N ALA A 28 -10.76 10.00 -2.17
CA ALA A 28 -10.33 8.78 -1.49
C ALA A 28 -10.70 7.61 -2.41
N THR A 29 -9.82 7.30 -3.36
CA THR A 29 -9.93 6.09 -4.14
C THR A 29 -9.70 4.97 -3.15
N ASN A 30 -10.79 4.25 -2.82
CA ASN A 30 -10.68 2.92 -2.27
C ASN A 30 -9.74 2.16 -3.22
N ALA A 31 -8.49 1.98 -2.80
CA ALA A 31 -7.50 1.28 -3.57
C ALA A 31 -7.94 -0.18 -3.64
N LEU A 32 -8.70 -0.51 -4.69
CA LEU A 32 -8.96 -1.88 -5.06
C LEU A 32 -7.58 -2.49 -5.31
N ALA A 33 -7.20 -3.46 -4.46
CA ALA A 33 -6.02 -4.26 -4.66
C ALA A 33 -6.08 -4.85 -6.07
N GLN A 34 -5.32 -4.27 -7.00
CA GLN A 34 -5.19 -4.82 -8.34
C GLN A 34 -4.49 -6.18 -8.21
N ASP A 35 -5.08 -7.21 -8.79
CA ASP A 35 -4.43 -8.50 -8.93
C ASP A 35 -3.11 -8.27 -9.69
N ALA A 36 -2.00 -8.70 -9.10
CA ALA A 36 -0.69 -8.38 -9.65
C ALA A 36 -0.34 -9.35 -10.79
N ASP A 37 -0.01 -8.82 -11.96
CA ASP A 37 0.37 -9.62 -13.13
C ASP A 37 1.80 -10.20 -13.04
N CYS A 38 2.59 -9.77 -12.06
CA CYS A 38 3.96 -10.21 -11.87
C CYS A 38 4.37 -10.24 -10.39
N TYR A 39 5.48 -10.91 -10.08
CA TYR A 39 6.11 -10.91 -8.76
C TYR A 39 7.56 -10.41 -8.81
N ASP A 40 8.03 -9.75 -7.76
CA ASP A 40 9.44 -9.32 -7.65
C ASP A 40 10.31 -10.39 -7.00
N ALA A 41 9.70 -11.18 -6.10
CA ALA A 41 10.38 -12.18 -5.30
C ALA A 41 9.55 -13.44 -5.07
N GLU A 42 10.23 -14.57 -4.96
CA GLU A 42 9.64 -15.85 -4.58
C GLU A 42 10.45 -16.48 -3.44
N VAL A 43 9.77 -16.89 -2.37
CA VAL A 43 10.39 -17.37 -1.14
C VAL A 43 9.74 -18.63 -0.62
N SER A 44 10.48 -19.45 0.13
CA SER A 44 9.91 -20.44 1.06
C SER A 44 9.88 -19.84 2.45
N ALA A 45 8.70 -19.68 3.04
CA ALA A 45 8.55 -19.09 4.37
C ALA A 45 7.43 -19.73 5.18
N ARG A 46 7.59 -19.72 6.52
CA ARG A 46 6.52 -20.06 7.46
C ARG A 46 5.82 -18.78 7.91
N ILE A 47 4.51 -18.82 8.10
CA ILE A 47 3.78 -17.73 8.75
C ILE A 47 4.04 -17.78 10.26
N VAL A 48 4.53 -16.68 10.82
CA VAL A 48 4.84 -16.50 12.25
C VAL A 48 3.68 -15.83 12.96
N SER A 49 3.13 -14.78 12.36
CA SER A 49 2.01 -14.01 12.89
C SER A 49 1.10 -13.56 11.75
N GLN A 50 -0.19 -13.39 12.07
CA GLN A 50 -1.18 -12.83 11.17
C GLN A 50 -2.09 -11.96 12.01
N THR A 51 -2.22 -10.70 11.63
CA THR A 51 -3.07 -9.74 12.32
C THR A 51 -3.96 -9.06 11.29
N PRO A 52 -5.28 -9.30 11.35
CA PRO A 52 -6.21 -8.56 10.52
C PRO A 52 -6.25 -7.09 10.95
N THR A 53 -6.38 -6.19 9.98
CA THR A 53 -6.81 -4.81 10.26
C THR A 53 -8.26 -4.81 10.74
N VAL A 54 -8.66 -3.80 11.51
CA VAL A 54 -10.07 -3.65 11.92
C VAL A 54 -10.91 -3.42 10.67
N MET A 55 -11.86 -4.33 10.48
CA MET A 55 -12.80 -4.30 9.38
C MET A 55 -13.66 -3.04 9.53
N GLY A 56 -13.69 -2.22 8.49
CA GLY A 56 -14.61 -1.08 8.43
C GLY A 56 -16.05 -1.55 8.53
N HIS A 57 -16.89 -0.75 9.19
CA HIS A 57 -18.31 -1.03 9.24
C HIS A 57 -18.94 -0.86 7.86
N CYS A 58 -19.77 -1.82 7.45
CA CYS A 58 -20.65 -1.68 6.31
C CYS A 58 -22.02 -2.27 6.68
N ASP A 59 -23.08 -1.53 6.34
CA ASP A 59 -24.44 -1.91 6.74
C ASP A 59 -24.99 -3.05 5.86
N ASP A 60 -24.80 -2.96 4.53
CA ASP A 60 -25.36 -3.89 3.55
C ASP A 60 -24.29 -4.51 2.63
N CYS A 61 -23.16 -4.97 3.19
CA CYS A 61 -22.10 -5.59 2.38
C CYS A 61 -21.60 -6.94 2.91
N ILE A 62 -21.25 -7.84 1.99
CA ILE A 62 -20.60 -9.12 2.30
C ILE A 62 -19.09 -8.92 2.14
N ILE A 63 -18.37 -8.94 3.25
CA ILE A 63 -16.91 -8.81 3.25
C ILE A 63 -16.30 -10.20 3.09
N ILE A 64 -15.85 -10.50 1.86
CA ILE A 64 -15.22 -11.79 1.52
C ILE A 64 -13.72 -11.77 1.83
N SER A 65 -13.09 -10.60 1.88
CA SER A 65 -11.68 -10.48 2.23
C SER A 65 -11.37 -9.08 2.71
N TRP A 66 -10.38 -8.94 3.58
CA TRP A 66 -9.92 -7.65 4.09
C TRP A 66 -8.41 -7.66 4.31
N PRO A 67 -7.77 -6.53 4.63
CA PRO A 67 -6.31 -6.45 4.76
C PRO A 67 -5.77 -7.05 6.05
N TRP A 68 -4.61 -7.71 5.92
CA TRP A 68 -3.87 -8.36 7.00
C TRP A 68 -2.40 -7.94 6.98
N ILE A 69 -1.82 -7.85 8.18
CA ILE A 69 -0.39 -7.71 8.39
C ILE A 69 0.14 -9.11 8.75
N VAL A 70 1.04 -9.64 7.93
CA VAL A 70 1.54 -11.00 8.05
C VAL A 70 3.05 -10.97 8.26
N ASP A 71 3.53 -11.62 9.30
CA ASP A 71 4.97 -11.82 9.49
C ASP A 71 5.36 -13.21 9.00
N LEU A 72 6.29 -13.25 8.06
CA LEU A 72 6.89 -14.45 7.49
C LEU A 72 8.26 -14.69 8.09
N ASP A 73 8.61 -15.96 8.32
CA ASP A 73 9.97 -16.41 8.56
C ASP A 73 10.52 -17.03 7.27
N VAL A 74 11.31 -16.25 6.53
CA VAL A 74 11.87 -16.60 5.23
C VAL A 74 13.07 -17.54 5.40
N ARG A 75 12.88 -18.78 4.96
CA ARG A 75 13.88 -19.86 5.05
C ARG A 75 14.72 -19.98 3.77
N ARG A 76 14.09 -19.79 2.62
CA ARG A 76 14.74 -19.87 1.30
C ARG A 76 14.22 -18.79 0.38
N ILE A 77 15.10 -18.32 -0.50
CA ILE A 77 14.80 -17.35 -1.55
C ILE A 77 15.04 -18.08 -2.86
N TYR A 78 14.03 -18.12 -3.72
CA TYR A 78 14.13 -18.72 -5.06
C TYR A 78 14.44 -17.66 -6.11
N SER A 79 13.91 -16.44 -5.94
CA SER A 79 14.16 -15.29 -6.79
C SER A 79 13.87 -13.98 -6.05
N GLY A 80 14.39 -12.87 -6.58
CA GLY A 80 14.23 -11.53 -6.01
C GLY A 80 15.35 -11.14 -5.05
N ASP A 81 15.44 -9.84 -4.78
CA ASP A 81 16.39 -9.27 -3.83
C ASP A 81 15.71 -9.06 -2.49
N LEU A 82 16.02 -9.92 -1.53
CA LEU A 82 15.53 -9.87 -0.16
C LEU A 82 16.48 -10.67 0.76
N ARG A 83 16.28 -10.54 2.06
CA ARG A 83 17.08 -11.24 3.06
C ARG A 83 16.26 -12.36 3.72
N ARG A 84 16.96 -13.42 4.13
CA ARG A 84 16.36 -14.47 4.98
C ARG A 84 16.04 -13.93 6.38
N GLY A 85 15.14 -14.61 7.07
CA GLY A 85 14.68 -14.24 8.41
C GLY A 85 13.28 -13.62 8.40
N ARG A 86 12.98 -12.80 9.41
CA ARG A 86 11.65 -12.19 9.55
C ARG A 86 11.40 -11.14 8.47
N LEU A 87 10.24 -11.22 7.84
CA LEU A 87 9.75 -10.28 6.84
C LEU A 87 8.27 -9.98 7.13
N THR A 88 7.93 -8.72 7.35
CA THR A 88 6.53 -8.27 7.36
C THR A 88 6.07 -8.04 5.93
N VAL A 89 4.92 -8.62 5.58
CA VAL A 89 4.24 -8.43 4.30
C VAL A 89 2.78 -8.04 4.53
N LEU A 90 2.19 -7.37 3.54
CA LEU A 90 0.78 -7.01 3.54
C LEU A 90 0.02 -8.04 2.71
N ALA A 91 -1.13 -8.48 3.16
CA ALA A 91 -1.97 -9.44 2.44
C ALA A 91 -3.43 -8.98 2.44
N VAL A 92 -4.24 -9.50 1.53
CA VAL A 92 -5.69 -9.39 1.61
C VAL A 92 -6.26 -10.81 1.64
N LEU A 93 -6.79 -11.22 2.79
CA LEU A 93 -7.18 -12.60 3.08
C LEU A 93 -8.66 -12.69 3.44
N HIS A 94 -9.26 -13.85 3.17
CA HIS A 94 -10.62 -14.20 3.63
C HIS A 94 -10.63 -14.66 5.09
N ASN A 95 -9.60 -15.38 5.51
CA ASN A 95 -9.41 -15.88 6.86
C ASN A 95 -7.91 -16.01 7.16
N ASP A 96 -7.58 -16.43 8.39
CA ASP A 96 -6.21 -16.70 8.75
C ASP A 96 -5.69 -17.95 8.01
N PHE A 97 -4.44 -17.89 7.55
CA PHE A 97 -3.76 -19.09 7.09
C PHE A 97 -3.50 -20.04 8.27
N ARG A 98 -3.66 -21.32 7.99
CA ARG A 98 -3.24 -22.40 8.89
C ARG A 98 -1.72 -22.33 9.18
N ARG A 99 -1.37 -22.11 10.45
CA ARG A 99 0.02 -22.00 10.91
C ARG A 99 0.75 -23.34 11.00
N ASP A 100 0.01 -24.45 11.00
CA ASP A 100 0.52 -25.82 11.14
C ASP A 100 1.03 -26.44 9.84
N LEU A 101 0.85 -25.77 8.69
CA LEU A 101 1.28 -26.26 7.38
C LEU A 101 2.79 -26.09 7.11
N GLY A 102 3.55 -25.56 8.07
CA GLY A 102 5.00 -25.38 7.93
C GLY A 102 5.38 -24.29 6.91
N ALA A 103 6.53 -24.45 6.25
CA ALA A 103 7.02 -23.48 5.28
C ALA A 103 6.44 -23.76 3.89
N ARG A 104 5.91 -22.73 3.23
CA ARG A 104 5.30 -22.80 1.89
C ARG A 104 5.97 -21.82 0.93
N ARG A 105 5.77 -22.00 -0.37
CA ARG A 105 6.23 -21.05 -1.39
C ARG A 105 5.27 -19.86 -1.45
N TRP A 106 5.82 -18.66 -1.47
CA TRP A 106 5.09 -17.40 -1.55
C TRP A 106 5.68 -16.54 -2.64
N LYS A 107 4.82 -15.86 -3.41
CA LYS A 107 5.23 -14.82 -4.37
C LYS A 107 4.87 -13.45 -3.79
N LEU A 108 5.83 -12.55 -3.89
CA LEU A 108 5.81 -11.23 -3.26
C LEU A 108 5.97 -10.15 -4.32
N ARG A 109 5.21 -9.08 -4.17
CA ARG A 109 5.27 -7.88 -5.01
C ARG A 109 5.70 -6.69 -4.18
N ARG A 110 6.76 -6.00 -4.57
CA ARG A 110 7.19 -4.74 -3.94
C ARG A 110 6.05 -3.73 -3.99
N ASN A 111 5.86 -3.01 -2.90
CA ASN A 111 4.83 -1.98 -2.80
C ASN A 111 5.41 -0.57 -2.62
N ASN A 112 4.58 0.43 -2.89
CA ASN A 112 4.93 1.85 -2.84
C ASN A 112 5.21 2.39 -1.42
N GLN A 113 5.13 1.55 -0.38
CA GLN A 113 5.55 1.86 0.99
C GLN A 113 6.91 1.25 1.37
N GLY A 114 7.63 0.67 0.39
CA GLY A 114 8.95 0.09 0.61
C GLY A 114 8.94 -1.34 1.17
N GLY A 115 7.77 -1.97 1.27
CA GLY A 115 7.60 -3.36 1.70
C GLY A 115 7.15 -4.27 0.57
N PHE A 116 6.49 -5.38 0.94
CA PHE A 116 5.92 -6.33 -0.01
C PHE A 116 4.45 -6.61 0.28
N ASN A 117 3.69 -6.81 -0.80
CA ASN A 117 2.39 -7.45 -0.82
C ASN A 117 2.57 -8.96 -1.08
N LEU A 118 1.87 -9.80 -0.33
CA LEU A 118 1.73 -11.24 -0.57
C LEU A 118 0.62 -11.46 -1.59
N LEU A 119 0.94 -12.07 -2.73
CA LEU A 119 0.01 -12.23 -3.83
C LEU A 119 -1.07 -13.27 -3.53
N ARG A 120 -2.35 -12.89 -3.71
CA ARG A 120 -3.51 -13.75 -3.47
C ARG A 120 -3.57 -14.94 -4.43
N ASN A 121 -3.37 -14.69 -5.72
CA ASN A 121 -3.42 -15.70 -6.78
C ASN A 121 -2.01 -16.10 -7.22
N ALA A 122 -1.09 -16.30 -6.27
CA ALA A 122 0.32 -16.56 -6.56
C ALA A 122 0.54 -17.73 -7.53
N GLU A 123 -0.36 -18.71 -7.59
CA GLU A 123 -0.24 -19.84 -8.52
C GLU A 123 -0.40 -19.42 -9.99
N GLU A 124 -1.25 -18.43 -10.26
CA GLU A 124 -1.54 -17.89 -11.60
C GLU A 124 -0.45 -16.91 -12.07
N VAL A 125 0.22 -16.24 -11.14
CA VAL A 125 1.24 -15.22 -11.45
C VAL A 125 2.59 -15.87 -11.76
N THR A 126 2.84 -16.22 -13.01
CA THR A 126 4.06 -16.93 -13.42
C THR A 126 5.22 -16.01 -13.80
N ALA A 127 4.93 -14.78 -14.22
CA ALA A 127 5.94 -13.83 -14.69
C ALA A 127 6.63 -13.08 -13.54
N ARG A 128 7.95 -12.94 -13.65
CA ARG A 128 8.71 -12.02 -12.78
C ARG A 128 8.58 -10.60 -13.31
N CYS A 129 8.46 -9.62 -12.42
CA CYS A 129 8.43 -8.22 -12.82
C CYS A 129 9.75 -7.81 -13.49
N ALA A 130 9.67 -6.90 -14.46
CA ALA A 130 10.84 -6.22 -14.98
C ALA A 130 11.57 -5.49 -13.85
N ASN A 131 12.88 -5.30 -13.98
CA ASN A 131 13.70 -4.73 -12.90
C ASN A 131 13.25 -3.30 -12.53
N ASP A 132 12.74 -2.55 -13.51
CA ASP A 132 12.25 -1.18 -13.45
C ASP A 132 10.72 -1.07 -13.29
N ALA A 133 10.02 -2.19 -13.11
CA ALA A 133 8.57 -2.17 -12.88
C ALA A 133 8.25 -1.36 -11.61
N ALA A 134 7.41 -0.33 -11.77
CA ALA A 134 6.96 0.52 -10.67
C ALA A 134 6.35 -0.33 -9.54
N PRO A 135 6.57 -0.03 -8.24
CA PRO A 135 5.97 -0.80 -7.15
C PRO A 135 4.43 -0.80 -7.21
N ALA A 136 3.81 -1.88 -6.76
CA ALA A 136 2.36 -1.95 -6.63
C ALA A 136 1.85 -1.05 -5.50
N THR A 137 0.56 -0.70 -5.53
CA THR A 137 -0.08 -0.05 -4.38
C THR A 137 -0.06 -0.99 -3.17
N ALA A 138 0.38 -0.49 -2.02
CA ALA A 138 0.31 -1.25 -0.77
C ALA A 138 -1.13 -1.61 -0.41
N TYR A 139 -1.36 -2.84 0.05
CA TYR A 139 -2.71 -3.28 0.46
C TYR A 139 -3.23 -2.59 1.73
N ILE A 140 -2.33 -1.97 2.50
CA ILE A 140 -2.66 -1.22 3.70
C ILE A 140 -1.97 0.13 3.58
N THR A 141 -2.72 1.22 3.73
CA THR A 141 -2.17 2.56 3.91
C THR A 141 -2.62 3.07 5.26
N PRO A 142 -1.70 3.21 6.24
CA PRO A 142 -2.05 3.78 7.53
C PRO A 142 -2.66 5.17 7.38
N PRO A 143 -3.71 5.50 8.15
CA PRO A 143 -4.21 6.87 8.25
C PRO A 143 -3.12 7.85 8.70
N ASP A 144 -3.32 9.13 8.44
CA ASP A 144 -2.38 10.18 8.84
C ASP A 144 -2.07 10.11 10.35
N GLY A 145 -0.77 10.13 10.67
CA GLY A 145 -0.29 10.03 12.05
C GLY A 145 -0.27 8.60 12.63
N GLN A 146 -0.67 7.58 11.86
CA GLN A 146 -0.59 6.18 12.29
C GLN A 146 0.51 5.41 11.55
N THR A 147 0.99 4.35 12.18
CA THR A 147 1.93 3.39 11.60
C THR A 147 1.28 2.04 11.35
N LEU A 148 1.94 1.18 10.55
CA LEU A 148 1.52 -0.23 10.42
C LEU A 148 1.49 -0.95 11.78
N GLU A 149 2.37 -0.61 12.73
CA GLU A 149 2.36 -1.21 14.06
C GLU A 149 1.15 -0.75 14.89
N ASP A 150 0.67 0.49 14.70
CA ASP A 150 -0.54 0.96 15.37
C ASP A 150 -1.76 0.18 14.90
N LEU A 151 -1.91 0.00 13.58
CA LEU A 151 -2.94 -0.86 13.01
C LEU A 151 -2.83 -2.32 13.48
N ARG A 152 -1.59 -2.83 13.60
CA ARG A 152 -1.34 -4.18 14.13
C ARG A 152 -1.77 -4.28 15.59
N ARG A 153 -1.48 -3.28 16.41
CA ARG A 153 -1.87 -3.23 17.83
C ARG A 153 -3.40 -3.17 17.97
N GLU A 154 -4.05 -2.35 17.16
CA GLU A 154 -5.52 -2.24 17.13
C GLU A 154 -6.17 -3.56 16.71
N GLY A 155 -5.72 -4.17 15.62
CA GLY A 155 -6.23 -5.46 15.16
C GLY A 155 -6.04 -6.58 16.19
N ARG A 156 -4.91 -6.62 16.89
CA ARG A 156 -4.71 -7.56 18.02
C ARG A 156 -5.65 -7.29 19.18
N ALA A 157 -5.91 -6.02 19.52
CA ALA A 157 -6.83 -5.67 20.61
C ALA A 157 -8.29 -6.01 20.25
N HIS A 158 -8.66 -5.86 18.98
CA HIS A 158 -10.02 -6.10 18.52
C HIS A 158 -10.33 -7.60 18.29
N TYR A 159 -9.41 -8.34 17.67
CA TYR A 159 -9.62 -9.73 17.27
C TYR A 159 -8.87 -10.74 18.12
N GLY A 160 -7.93 -10.29 18.96
CA GLY A 160 -7.27 -11.15 19.93
C GLY A 160 -8.31 -11.65 20.92
N ARG A 161 -8.74 -12.90 20.74
CA ARG A 161 -9.41 -13.61 21.82
C ARG A 161 -8.37 -13.81 22.91
N ASP A 162 -8.69 -13.36 24.12
CA ASP A 162 -7.92 -13.72 25.31
C ASP A 162 -7.65 -15.23 25.26
N ASN A 163 -6.37 -15.61 25.31
CA ASN A 163 -5.93 -17.01 25.30
C ASN A 163 -6.61 -17.80 26.43
#